data_AF-A0A380FAK5-F1
#
_entry.id   AF-A0A380FAK5-F1
#
_cell.length_a   1.000
_cell.length_b   1.000
_cell.length_c   1.000
_cell.angle_alpha   90.00
_cell.angle_beta   90.00
_cell.angle_gamma   90.00
#
_symmetry.space_group_name_H-M   'P 1'
#
loop_
_entity.id
_entity.type
_entity.pdbx_description
1 polymer ?
#
loop_
_entity_poly.entity_id
_entity_poly.type
_entity_poly.pdbx_seq_one_letter_code
_entity_poly.pdbx_strand_id
1 'polypeptide(L)' 'MKQELFKQQVQTYRLDGDNIRHGLNNNLGFSPEDRKENIRRIGEVGKLMVDAGLVTVTAFYFSIQRR' A
#
# COMPACT_ATOMS: atom_id res chain seq x y z
N MET A 1 9.06 -15.15 4.79
CA MET A 1 7.62 -14.74 4.72
C MET A 1 7.00 -15.05 3.36
N LYS A 2 7.38 -14.37 2.26
CA LYS A 2 6.73 -14.57 0.93
C LYS A 2 6.86 -16.00 0.38
N GLN A 3 8.04 -16.61 0.51
CA GLN A 3 8.27 -18.00 0.08
C GLN A 3 7.47 -19.04 0.90
N GLU A 4 7.17 -18.74 2.16
CA GLU A 4 6.41 -19.64 3.03
C GLU A 4 4.91 -19.58 2.71
N LEU A 5 4.39 -18.37 2.47
CA LEU A 5 3.02 -18.17 2.01
C LEU A 5 2.76 -18.80 0.63
N PHE A 6 3.77 -18.77 -0.26
CA PHE A 6 3.68 -19.44 -1.56
C PHE A 6 3.51 -20.97 -1.45
N LYS A 7 4.23 -21.60 -0.51
CA LYS A 7 4.08 -23.05 -0.24
C LYS A 7 2.71 -23.41 0.31
N GLN A 8 2.05 -22.48 1.01
CA GLN A 8 0.69 -22.64 1.54
C GLN A 8 -0.40 -22.28 0.51
N GLN A 9 -0.02 -22.06 -0.77
CA GLN A 9 -0.92 -21.59 -1.84
C GLN A 9 -1.66 -20.28 -1.52
N VAL A 10 -1.13 -19.48 -0.59
CA VAL A 10 -1.70 -18.18 -0.23
C VAL A 10 -1.29 -17.15 -1.27
N GLN A 11 -2.29 -16.57 -1.94
CA GLN A 11 -2.06 -15.47 -2.87
C GLN A 11 -1.62 -14.23 -2.09
N THR A 12 -0.44 -13.70 -2.40
CA THR A 12 0.13 -12.54 -1.71
C THR A 12 0.41 -11.41 -2.68
N TYR A 13 0.08 -10.19 -2.28
CA TYR A 13 0.43 -8.99 -3.03
C TYR A 13 1.17 -7.99 -2.15
N ARG A 14 2.20 -7.35 -2.72
CA ARG A 14 2.98 -6.33 -2.02
C ARG A 14 2.59 -4.96 -2.57
N LEU A 15 1.96 -4.16 -1.72
CA LEU A 15 1.71 -2.74 -1.98
C LEU A 15 2.92 -1.95 -1.47
N ASP A 16 3.62 -1.32 -2.40
CA ASP A 16 4.83 -0.54 -2.15
C ASP A 16 4.58 0.94 -2.50
N GLY A 17 5.24 1.83 -1.76
CA GLY A 17 5.26 3.28 -2.01
C GLY A 17 5.55 3.64 -3.45
N ASP A 18 6.49 2.94 -4.09
CA ASP A 18 6.90 3.24 -5.45
C ASP A 18 5.84 2.83 -6.48
N ASN A 19 5.22 1.65 -6.31
CA ASN A 19 4.18 1.17 -7.21
C ASN A 19 2.92 2.03 -7.14
N ILE A 20 2.56 2.46 -5.93
CA ILE A 20 1.39 3.30 -5.70
C ILE A 20 1.64 4.74 -6.15
N ARG A 21 2.83 5.31 -5.88
CA ARG A 21 3.17 6.68 -6.31
C ARG A 21 3.31 6.82 -7.82
N HIS A 22 3.88 5.84 -8.52
CA HIS A 22 3.99 5.96 -9.98
C HIS A 22 2.66 5.68 -10.70
N GLY A 23 1.75 4.93 -10.07
CA GLY A 23 0.43 4.62 -10.60
C GLY A 23 -0.67 5.45 -9.94
N LEU A 24 -1.41 4.80 -9.04
CA LEU A 24 -2.65 5.30 -8.44
C LEU A 24 -2.55 6.70 -7.79
N ASN A 25 -1.37 7.04 -7.26
CA ASN A 25 -1.12 8.26 -6.51
C ASN A 25 -0.11 9.19 -7.18
N ASN A 26 0.07 9.08 -8.51
CA ASN A 26 0.98 9.94 -9.27
C ASN A 26 0.59 11.41 -9.27
N ASN A 27 -0.67 11.70 -8.94
CA ASN A 27 -1.24 13.03 -8.89
C ASN A 27 -1.10 13.67 -7.49
N LEU A 28 -0.57 12.95 -6.50
CA LEU A 28 -0.43 13.42 -5.12
C LEU A 28 1.00 13.93 -4.89
N GLY A 29 1.12 15.16 -4.39
CA GLY A 29 2.40 15.77 -4.03
C GLY A 29 2.90 15.36 -2.64
N PHE A 30 3.66 16.24 -2.00
CA PHE A 30 4.22 16.03 -0.65
C PHE A 30 3.50 16.83 0.44
N SER A 31 2.37 17.47 0.11
CA SER A 31 1.58 18.22 1.08
C SER A 31 1.04 17.29 2.19
N PRO A 32 0.75 17.82 3.40
CA PRO A 32 0.07 17.05 4.45
C PRO A 32 -1.23 16.40 3.95
N GLU A 33 -1.99 17.11 3.13
CA GLU A 33 -3.27 16.68 2.56
C GLU A 33 -3.07 15.53 1.57
N ASP A 34 -2.11 15.66 0.66
CA ASP A 34 -1.73 14.61 -0.29
C ASP A 34 -1.26 13.34 0.42
N ARG A 35 -0.50 13.48 1.52
CA ARG A 35 -0.08 12.34 2.33
C ARG A 35 -1.26 11.62 2.98
N LYS A 36 -2.25 12.38 3.49
CA LYS A 36 -3.47 11.83 4.07
C LYS A 36 -4.29 11.08 3.02
N GLU A 37 -4.44 11.65 1.83
CA GLU A 37 -5.16 11.00 0.72
C GLU A 37 -4.44 9.75 0.21
N ASN A 38 -3.10 9.80 0.13
CA ASN A 38 -2.29 8.63 -0.22
C ASN A 38 -2.55 7.46 0.74
N ILE A 39 -2.59 7.72 2.05
CA ILE A 39 -2.91 6.71 3.08
C ILE A 39 -4.33 6.17 2.90
N ARG A 40 -5.31 7.06 2.68
CA ARG A 40 -6.71 6.65 2.49
C ARG A 40 -6.84 5.69 1.30
N ARG A 41 -6.27 6.04 0.15
CA ARG A 41 -6.32 5.20 -1.07
C ARG A 41 -5.65 3.85 -0.87
N ILE A 42 -4.47 3.82 -0.22
CA ILE A 42 -3.77 2.56 0.09
C ILE A 42 -4.63 1.68 1.00
N GLY A 43 -5.28 2.26 2.01
CA GLY A 43 -6.18 1.54 2.91
C GLY A 43 -7.35 0.88 2.18
N GLU A 44 -8.00 1.61 1.27
CA GLU A 44 -9.10 1.07 0.45
C GLU A 44 -8.61 -0.05 -0.48
N VAL A 45 -7.46 0.11 -1.14
CA VAL A 45 -6.88 -0.94 -1.99
C VAL A 45 -6.52 -2.18 -1.16
N GLY A 46 -5.93 -1.98 0.02
CA GLY A 46 -5.60 -3.07 0.94
C GLY A 46 -6.85 -3.85 1.37
N LYS A 47 -7.95 -3.15 1.68
CA LYS A 47 -9.24 -3.76 2.00
C LYS A 47 -9.77 -4.59 0.83
N LEU A 48 -9.79 -4.04 -0.39
CA LEU A 48 -10.24 -4.77 -1.58
C LEU A 48 -9.40 -6.02 -1.85
N MET A 49 -8.09 -5.98 -1.61
CA MET A 49 -7.24 -7.16 -1.77
C MET A 49 -7.51 -8.22 -0.70
N VAL A 50 -7.77 -7.83 0.54
CA VAL A 50 -8.22 -8.76 1.59
C VAL A 50 -9.57 -9.38 1.26
N ASP A 51 -10.53 -8.57 0.80
CA ASP A 51 -11.86 -9.02 0.37
C ASP A 51 -11.76 -9.99 -0.83
N ALA A 52 -10.77 -9.83 -1.70
CA ALA A 52 -10.46 -10.75 -2.80
C ALA A 52 -9.71 -12.02 -2.37
N GLY A 53 -9.44 -12.21 -1.07
CA GLY A 53 -8.76 -13.38 -0.53
C GLY A 53 -7.24 -13.35 -0.57
N LEU A 54 -6.63 -12.16 -0.79
CA LEU A 54 -5.19 -12.00 -0.79
C LEU A 54 -4.65 -11.54 0.56
N VAL A 55 -3.52 -12.11 0.96
CA VAL A 55 -2.72 -11.55 2.05
C VAL A 55 -1.89 -10.39 1.49
N THR A 56 -2.22 -9.17 1.94
CA THR A 56 -1.63 -7.93 1.41
C THR A 56 -0.64 -7.34 2.40
N VAL A 57 0.58 -7.11 1.93
CA VAL A 57 1.64 -6.47 2.73
C VAL A 57 1.89 -5.08 2.20
N THR A 58 1.65 -4.09 3.05
CA THR A 58 1.86 -2.67 2.78
C THR A 58 3.15 -2.19 3.45
N ALA A 59 4.12 -1.69 2.68
CA ALA A 59 5.34 -1.09 3.22
C ALA A 59 5.50 0.34 2.68
N PHE A 60 5.35 1.33 3.56
CA PHE A 60 5.39 2.74 3.18
C PHE A 60 6.19 3.55 4.19
N TYR A 61 7.13 4.36 3.69
CA TYR A 61 7.88 5.32 4.51
C TYR A 61 7.12 6.63 4.62
N PHE A 62 6.70 6.98 5.84
CA PHE A 62 6.08 8.26 6.14
C PHE A 62 7.06 9.13 6.93
N SER A 63 7.64 10.15 6.29
CA SER A 63 8.24 11.25 7.05
C SER A 63 7.12 12.11 7.60
N ILE A 64 6.80 11.93 8.88
CA ILE A 64 6.02 12.91 9.64
C ILE A 64 6.95 14.09 9.84
N GLN A 65 6.75 15.14 9.04
CA GLN A 65 7.45 16.40 9.22
C GLN A 65 6.80 17.09 10.42
N ARG A 66 7.33 16.81 11.62
CA ARG A 66 7.00 17.59 12.81
C ARG A 66 7.56 19.00 12.57
N ARG A 67 6.67 19.99 12.55
CA ARG A 67 7.08 21.39 12.68
C ARG A 67 7.70 21.60 14.06
#